data_AF-A0A954TRH2-F1
#
_entry.id   AF-A0A954TRH2-F1
#
_cell.length_a   1.000
_cell.length_b   1.000
_cell.length_c   1.000
_cell.angle_alpha   90.00
_cell.angle_beta   90.00
_cell.angle_gamma   90.00
#
_symmetry.space_group_name_H-M   'P 1'
#
loop_
_entity.id
_entity.type
_entity.pdbx_description
1 polymer ?
#
loop_
_entity_poly.entity_id
_entity_poly.type
_entity_poly.pdbx_seq_one_letter_code
_entity_poly.pdbx_strand_id
1 'polypeptide(L)'
;MATSTKIRPLSRLIDKATAPIWAIGPDGHLVFLSAAVGDWLTIEPETLVGRLCVAGASITDDPLDYLAASLAPPPGFAKSGLSSLLIQPTFPGSQSRRIAAMDTRFIRLGSDDQSMAIAIGGTFDDQRIDPVIDAAVHLRKQLDSWRRHHESMTMAVSLGVSRAAIRIQNQIQLAESVRNDVIILAPAGCFADSIATAVHQRSAPGEPIATIDGPLMDAELLDASMGAVINHLADSDRNFATVVIKDIDQTPLEAQQRLDEHLRQFGRRLRLIAIACRTPRTAGPTSERADQESAHFLVDAPPIGIDPTVADRLCGLTIRLCPLADRIVDLPLIATALLDRRRAAGDSRADRFSRAALDALVIYPWPDNLRELEQAIRHATRNCRGDVIGPEHLPLAIRSYRPNEAVPAAKQTIDLDEVVAGFEAELIRNALDACEGNRAEAARRLNISRARLLRKLDIVDGGSSE
;
A
#
# COMPACT_ATOMS: atom_id res chain seq x y z
N MET A 1 -48.29 24.66 14.44
CA MET A 1 -48.32 23.26 13.96
C MET A 1 -47.24 23.07 12.91
N ALA A 2 -46.05 22.61 13.30
CA ALA A 2 -45.02 22.10 12.40
C ALA A 2 -43.89 21.46 13.23
N THR A 3 -44.09 20.23 13.73
CA THR A 3 -43.00 19.45 14.35
C THR A 3 -42.88 18.12 13.64
N SER A 4 -42.16 18.20 12.51
CA SER A 4 -41.67 17.11 11.70
C SER A 4 -40.85 16.13 12.54
N THR A 5 -41.30 14.89 12.52
CA THR A 5 -40.76 13.68 13.15
C THR A 5 -39.41 13.29 12.53
N LYS A 6 -38.34 14.05 12.79
CA LYS A 6 -36.96 13.56 12.62
C LYS A 6 -36.52 12.87 13.90
N ILE A 7 -37.01 11.65 14.13
CA ILE A 7 -36.47 10.77 15.17
C ILE A 7 -34.98 10.58 14.85
N ARG A 8 -34.12 11.06 15.74
CA ARG A 8 -32.67 11.15 15.53
C ARG A 8 -32.09 9.73 15.41
N PRO A 9 -31.47 9.34 14.27
CA PRO A 9 -30.98 7.97 14.07
C PRO A 9 -29.95 7.51 15.11
N LEU A 10 -29.23 8.46 15.71
CA LEU A 10 -28.28 8.22 16.80
C LEU A 10 -28.95 7.71 18.09
N SER A 11 -30.11 8.27 18.48
CA SER A 11 -30.77 7.84 19.72
C SER A 11 -31.23 6.37 19.61
N ARG A 12 -31.79 5.98 18.46
CA ARG A 12 -32.17 4.59 18.17
C ARG A 12 -30.99 3.61 18.18
N LEU A 13 -29.79 4.06 17.80
CA LEU A 13 -28.59 3.21 17.84
C LEU A 13 -28.09 3.04 19.27
N ILE A 14 -28.10 4.12 20.06
CA ILE A 14 -27.69 4.09 21.47
C ILE A 14 -28.70 3.29 22.31
N ASP A 15 -30.00 3.36 22.02
CA ASP A 15 -31.02 2.54 22.69
C ASP A 15 -30.89 1.04 22.41
N LYS A 16 -30.28 0.67 21.28
CA LYS A 16 -29.96 -0.72 20.96
C LYS A 16 -28.66 -1.22 21.61
N ALA A 17 -27.86 -0.32 22.19
CA ALA A 17 -26.63 -0.71 22.85
C ALA A 17 -26.96 -1.44 24.16
N THR A 18 -26.22 -2.50 24.45
CA THR A 18 -26.35 -3.25 25.71
C THR A 18 -25.76 -2.49 26.90
N ALA A 19 -24.89 -1.51 26.65
CA ALA A 19 -24.30 -0.68 27.69
C ALA A 19 -25.26 0.47 28.09
N PRO A 20 -25.47 0.72 29.38
CA PRO A 20 -26.21 1.89 29.86
C PRO A 20 -25.44 3.18 29.54
N ILE A 21 -26.09 4.10 28.83
CA ILE A 21 -25.48 5.35 28.35
C ILE A 21 -26.41 6.51 28.69
N TRP A 22 -25.88 7.59 29.27
CA TRP A 22 -26.62 8.83 29.50
C TRP A 22 -25.80 10.06 29.14
N ALA A 23 -26.48 11.18 28.89
CA ALA A 23 -25.86 12.45 28.55
C ALA A 23 -26.35 13.56 29.47
N ILE A 24 -25.41 14.40 29.90
CA ILE A 24 -25.63 15.54 30.78
C ILE A 24 -25.32 16.80 29.97
N GLY A 25 -26.27 17.73 29.94
CA GLY A 25 -26.14 19.02 29.27
C GLY A 25 -25.17 19.97 29.97
N PRO A 26 -24.84 21.11 29.34
CA PRO A 26 -23.96 22.12 29.93
C PRO A 26 -24.48 22.66 31.26
N ASP A 27 -25.81 22.74 31.39
CA ASP A 27 -26.49 23.20 32.61
C ASP A 27 -26.56 22.15 33.72
N GLY A 28 -25.95 20.97 33.54
CA GLY A 28 -25.97 19.86 34.50
C GLY A 28 -27.27 19.04 34.50
N HIS A 29 -28.18 19.25 33.55
CA HIS A 29 -29.41 18.47 33.44
C HIS A 29 -29.21 17.19 32.62
N LEU A 30 -29.93 16.12 32.96
CA LEU A 30 -29.98 14.90 32.17
C LEU A 30 -30.74 15.16 30.86
N VAL A 31 -30.06 15.02 29.72
CA VAL A 31 -30.63 15.29 28.38
C VAL A 31 -31.07 13.99 27.69
N PHE A 32 -30.41 12.89 28.01
CA PHE A 32 -30.67 11.60 27.38
C PHE A 32 -30.29 10.45 28.32
N LEU A 33 -31.10 9.39 28.33
CA LEU A 33 -30.82 8.11 28.99
C LEU A 33 -31.23 6.99 28.04
N SER A 34 -30.38 5.98 27.85
CA SER A 34 -30.70 4.82 27.01
C SER A 34 -31.67 3.86 27.70
N ALA A 35 -32.35 3.03 26.92
CA ALA A 35 -33.20 1.95 27.45
C ALA A 35 -32.46 1.04 28.46
N ALA A 36 -31.18 0.73 28.21
CA ALA A 36 -30.36 -0.07 29.12
C ALA A 36 -30.12 0.60 30.49
N VAL A 37 -30.18 1.94 30.58
CA VAL A 37 -30.15 2.64 31.88
C VAL A 37 -31.45 2.42 32.63
N GLY A 38 -32.59 2.42 31.93
CA GLY A 38 -33.90 2.12 32.51
C GLY A 38 -33.97 0.69 33.07
N ASP A 39 -33.42 -0.27 32.33
CA ASP A 39 -33.32 -1.67 32.78
C ASP A 39 -32.42 -1.81 34.03
N TRP A 40 -31.29 -1.10 34.06
CA TRP A 40 -30.37 -1.11 35.21
C TRP A 40 -30.98 -0.46 36.45
N LEU A 41 -31.63 0.69 36.30
CA LEU A 41 -32.25 1.43 37.41
C LEU A 41 -33.66 0.93 37.74
N THR A 42 -34.24 0.04 36.93
CA THR A 42 -35.63 -0.45 37.00
C THR A 42 -36.69 0.65 36.96
N ILE A 43 -36.46 1.69 36.14
CA ILE A 43 -37.30 2.90 36.02
C ILE A 43 -37.42 3.30 34.54
N GLU A 44 -38.53 3.93 34.17
CA GLU A 44 -38.70 4.50 32.83
C GLU A 44 -37.75 5.69 32.61
N PRO A 45 -36.84 5.66 31.60
CA PRO A 45 -35.83 6.68 31.39
C PRO A 45 -36.37 8.11 31.26
N GLU A 46 -37.56 8.27 30.68
CA GLU A 46 -38.23 9.56 30.47
C GLU A 46 -38.49 10.32 31.79
N THR A 47 -38.64 9.60 32.90
CA THR A 47 -38.91 10.20 34.23
C THR A 47 -37.71 10.92 34.84
N LEU A 48 -36.49 10.61 34.37
CA LEU A 48 -35.24 11.22 34.84
C LEU A 48 -34.72 12.31 33.89
N VAL A 49 -35.23 12.39 32.67
CA VAL A 49 -34.85 13.42 31.70
C VAL A 49 -35.29 14.80 32.22
N GLY A 50 -34.40 15.79 32.12
CA GLY A 50 -34.62 17.15 32.56
C GLY A 50 -34.36 17.39 34.05
N ARG A 51 -34.01 16.35 34.83
CA ARG A 51 -33.59 16.52 36.23
C ARG A 51 -32.14 16.95 36.34
N LEU A 52 -31.82 17.72 37.38
CA LEU A 52 -30.47 18.22 37.61
C LEU A 52 -29.59 17.12 38.24
N CYS A 53 -28.36 17.01 37.72
CA CYS A 53 -27.41 15.95 38.03
C CYS A 53 -26.17 16.56 38.69
N VAL A 54 -26.24 16.81 40.00
CA VAL A 54 -25.15 17.42 40.79
C VAL A 54 -24.62 16.41 41.81
N ALA A 55 -23.30 16.25 41.85
CA ALA A 55 -22.65 15.34 42.77
C ALA A 55 -22.85 15.79 44.23
N GLY A 56 -23.34 14.90 45.08
CA GLY A 56 -23.30 15.03 46.54
C GLY A 56 -24.54 15.61 47.23
N ALA A 57 -25.58 16.04 46.51
CA ALA A 57 -26.85 16.42 47.13
C ALA A 57 -28.05 16.31 46.19
N SER A 58 -29.16 15.77 46.68
CA SER A 58 -30.46 15.98 46.07
C SER A 58 -30.95 17.40 46.39
N ILE A 59 -31.60 18.05 45.43
CA ILE A 59 -32.15 19.40 45.59
C ILE A 59 -33.49 19.34 46.37
N THR A 60 -34.12 18.17 46.33
CA THR A 60 -35.50 17.92 46.75
C THR A 60 -35.59 16.56 47.43
N ASP A 61 -36.59 16.36 48.28
CA ASP A 61 -36.84 15.05 48.93
C ASP A 61 -37.50 14.02 47.99
N ASP A 62 -37.59 14.32 46.68
CA ASP A 62 -38.08 13.37 45.67
C ASP A 62 -37.02 12.27 45.46
N PRO A 63 -37.35 10.99 45.66
CA PRO A 63 -36.42 9.89 45.48
C PRO A 63 -35.83 9.78 44.06
N LEU A 64 -36.50 10.33 43.04
CA LEU A 64 -35.97 10.37 41.67
C LEU A 64 -34.83 11.41 41.50
N ASP A 65 -34.78 12.46 42.33
CA ASP A 65 -33.66 13.43 42.32
C ASP A 65 -32.41 12.86 43.00
N TYR A 66 -32.58 11.96 43.97
CA TYR A 66 -31.46 11.19 44.53
C TYR A 66 -30.82 10.24 43.50
N LEU A 67 -31.63 9.65 42.62
CA LEU A 67 -31.13 8.85 41.51
C LEU A 67 -30.44 9.72 40.46
N ALA A 68 -31.02 10.86 40.10
CA ALA A 68 -30.39 11.80 39.18
C ALA A 68 -29.03 12.29 39.72
N ALA A 69 -28.94 12.61 41.02
CA ALA A 69 -27.69 12.99 41.67
C ALA A 69 -26.64 11.86 41.70
N SER A 70 -27.07 10.60 41.77
CA SER A 70 -26.17 9.43 41.73
C SER A 70 -25.48 9.26 40.37
N LEU A 71 -26.08 9.77 39.29
CA LEU A 71 -25.55 9.68 37.92
C LEU A 71 -24.55 10.80 37.57
N ALA A 72 -24.22 11.65 38.54
CA ALA A 72 -23.39 12.83 38.33
C ALA A 72 -21.90 12.49 38.14
N PRO A 73 -21.17 13.30 37.35
CA PRO A 73 -19.72 13.15 37.21
C PRO A 73 -19.01 13.47 38.54
N PRO A 74 -17.81 12.91 38.77
CA PRO A 74 -17.04 13.20 39.97
C PRO A 74 -16.59 14.67 40.02
N PRO A 75 -16.37 15.22 41.23
CA PRO A 75 -15.87 16.59 41.38
C PRO A 75 -14.52 16.77 40.67
N GLY A 76 -14.37 17.88 39.94
CA GLY A 76 -13.15 18.18 39.16
C GLY A 76 -13.13 17.65 37.72
N PHE A 77 -14.16 16.89 37.28
CA PHE A 77 -14.30 16.39 35.91
C PHE A 77 -14.16 17.47 34.82
N ALA A 78 -14.65 18.69 35.10
CA ALA A 78 -14.54 19.81 34.19
C ALA A 78 -13.08 20.12 33.76
N LYS A 79 -12.08 19.79 34.58
CA LYS A 79 -10.66 20.01 34.30
C LYS A 79 -9.97 18.85 33.58
N SER A 80 -10.35 17.60 33.85
CA SER A 80 -9.66 16.41 33.32
C SER A 80 -10.22 15.92 31.99
N GLY A 81 -11.50 16.18 31.68
CA GLY A 81 -12.15 15.78 30.43
C GLY A 81 -12.47 14.28 30.30
N LEU A 82 -11.77 13.41 31.04
CA LEU A 82 -12.05 11.98 31.19
C LEU A 82 -11.99 11.61 32.69
N SER A 83 -12.94 10.82 33.17
CA SER A 83 -12.90 10.24 34.53
C SER A 83 -13.70 8.95 34.62
N SER A 84 -13.29 8.04 35.51
CA SER A 84 -14.04 6.83 35.85
C SER A 84 -14.53 6.87 37.29
N LEU A 85 -15.74 6.39 37.55
CA LEU A 85 -16.37 6.34 38.87
C LEU A 85 -17.24 5.09 38.98
N LEU A 86 -17.09 4.34 40.07
CA LEU A 86 -18.02 3.28 40.43
C LEU A 86 -19.31 3.91 41.00
N ILE A 87 -20.39 3.89 40.23
CA ILE A 87 -21.68 4.45 40.64
C ILE A 87 -22.49 3.38 41.36
N GLN A 88 -22.95 3.71 42.56
CA GLN A 88 -23.89 2.90 43.32
C GLN A 88 -25.15 3.73 43.57
N PRO A 89 -26.19 3.59 42.72
CA PRO A 89 -27.41 4.38 42.85
C PRO A 89 -28.10 4.10 44.18
N THR A 90 -28.55 5.15 44.85
CA THR A 90 -29.28 5.05 46.11
C THR A 90 -30.71 5.57 45.94
N PHE A 91 -31.68 4.81 46.45
CA PHE A 91 -33.09 5.15 46.39
C PHE A 91 -33.66 5.22 47.82
N PRO A 92 -33.92 6.41 48.37
CA PRO A 92 -34.43 6.54 49.73
C PRO A 92 -35.92 6.15 49.82
N GLY A 93 -36.29 5.32 50.82
CA GLY A 93 -37.68 4.95 51.10
C GLY A 93 -37.89 3.51 51.59
N SER A 94 -39.13 3.17 51.98
CA SER A 94 -39.52 1.86 52.54
C SER A 94 -39.37 0.66 51.57
N GLN A 95 -39.02 0.92 50.30
CA GLN A 95 -38.62 -0.07 49.31
C GLN A 95 -37.19 0.22 48.85
N SER A 96 -36.21 0.18 49.75
CA SER A 96 -34.79 0.32 49.40
C SER A 96 -34.38 -0.81 48.46
N ARG A 97 -34.45 -0.58 47.15
CA ARG A 97 -34.00 -1.52 46.13
C ARG A 97 -32.48 -1.47 46.06
N ARG A 98 -31.84 -2.64 46.11
CA ARG A 98 -30.38 -2.75 46.02
C ARG A 98 -30.00 -2.78 44.54
N ILE A 99 -29.68 -1.61 43.98
CA ILE A 99 -29.22 -1.48 42.59
C ILE A 99 -27.74 -1.86 42.53
N ALA A 100 -27.35 -2.64 41.52
CA ALA A 100 -25.97 -3.09 41.37
C ALA A 100 -25.04 -1.92 41.06
N ALA A 101 -23.88 -1.86 41.72
CA ALA A 101 -22.86 -0.87 41.42
C ALA A 101 -22.27 -1.11 40.03
N MET A 102 -21.97 -0.03 39.31
CA MET A 102 -21.48 -0.10 37.93
C MET A 102 -20.35 0.88 37.70
N ASP A 103 -19.26 0.39 37.12
CA ASP A 103 -18.17 1.25 36.69
C ASP A 103 -18.64 2.12 35.52
N THR A 104 -18.39 3.42 35.62
CA THR A 104 -18.91 4.41 34.68
C THR A 104 -17.80 5.36 34.26
N ARG A 105 -17.67 5.55 32.94
CA ARG A 105 -16.80 6.57 32.34
C ARG A 105 -17.56 7.80 31.94
N PHE A 106 -17.03 8.93 32.35
CA PHE A 106 -17.46 10.23 31.90
C PHE A 106 -16.46 10.77 30.88
N ILE A 107 -16.97 11.18 29.72
CA ILE A 107 -16.21 11.81 28.63
C ILE A 107 -16.81 13.18 28.38
N ARG A 108 -15.99 14.22 28.47
CA ARG A 108 -16.38 15.58 28.14
C ARG A 108 -16.30 15.76 26.62
N LEU A 109 -17.38 16.23 26.02
CA LEU A 109 -17.45 16.58 24.62
C LEU A 109 -17.53 18.10 24.47
N GLY A 110 -16.63 18.66 23.67
CA GLY A 110 -16.53 20.10 23.44
C GLY A 110 -15.61 20.82 24.44
N SER A 111 -15.11 21.97 24.01
CA SER A 111 -14.46 22.97 24.85
C SER A 111 -15.46 24.11 25.09
N ASP A 112 -15.39 24.76 26.26
CA ASP A 112 -16.18 25.95 26.66
C ASP A 112 -17.62 25.70 27.16
N ASP A 113 -18.45 26.74 27.18
CA ASP A 113 -19.76 26.89 27.85
C ASP A 113 -20.88 25.98 27.28
N GLN A 114 -20.62 25.31 26.17
CA GLN A 114 -21.51 24.30 25.57
C GLN A 114 -20.99 22.87 25.72
N SER A 115 -20.04 22.64 26.62
CA SER A 115 -19.56 21.27 26.84
C SER A 115 -20.64 20.38 27.45
N MET A 116 -20.78 19.19 26.91
CA MET A 116 -21.67 18.15 27.43
C MET A 116 -20.85 16.99 27.98
N ALA A 117 -21.40 16.26 28.94
CA ALA A 117 -20.80 15.02 29.42
C ALA A 117 -21.58 13.83 28.87
N ILE A 118 -20.88 12.84 28.34
CA ILE A 118 -21.46 11.52 28.08
C ILE A 118 -20.90 10.56 29.12
N ALA A 119 -21.80 9.82 29.74
CA ALA A 119 -21.49 8.78 30.69
C ALA A 119 -21.86 7.42 30.09
N ILE A 120 -20.92 6.49 30.19
CA ILE A 120 -21.06 5.12 29.70
C ILE A 120 -20.84 4.23 30.90
N GLY A 121 -21.79 3.35 31.21
CA GLY A 121 -21.65 2.33 32.24
C GLY A 121 -21.25 0.98 31.64
N GLY A 122 -20.35 0.26 32.30
CA GLY A 122 -19.96 -1.08 31.87
C GLY A 122 -18.59 -1.49 32.36
N THR A 123 -18.15 -2.67 31.91
CA THR A 123 -16.79 -3.14 32.12
C THR A 123 -15.88 -2.56 31.06
N PHE A 124 -14.80 -1.90 31.49
CA PHE A 124 -13.83 -1.33 30.59
C PHE A 124 -12.49 -2.06 30.67
N ASP A 125 -11.98 -2.46 29.52
CA ASP A 125 -10.66 -3.07 29.40
C ASP A 125 -9.61 -1.99 29.11
N ASP A 126 -9.11 -1.33 30.16
CA ASP A 126 -8.02 -0.35 30.10
C ASP A 126 -6.65 -1.00 29.96
N GLN A 127 -6.54 -2.01 29.10
CA GLN A 127 -5.23 -2.50 28.74
C GLN A 127 -4.41 -1.37 28.13
N ARG A 128 -3.16 -1.25 28.58
CA ARG A 128 -2.13 -0.43 27.90
C ARG A 128 -2.25 -0.72 26.41
N ILE A 129 -2.33 0.34 25.60
CA ILE A 129 -2.51 0.20 24.16
C ILE A 129 -1.50 -0.82 23.66
N ASP A 130 -2.01 -1.92 23.09
CA ASP A 130 -1.18 -2.96 22.54
C ASP A 130 -0.25 -2.29 21.50
N PRO A 131 1.08 -2.48 21.59
CA PRO A 131 2.01 -1.90 20.61
C PRO A 131 1.62 -2.23 19.16
N VAL A 132 0.91 -3.33 18.91
CA VAL A 132 0.37 -3.70 17.59
C VAL A 132 -0.73 -2.74 17.13
N ILE A 133 -1.61 -2.30 18.02
CA ILE A 133 -2.68 -1.34 17.71
C ILE A 133 -2.10 0.04 17.44
N ASP A 134 -1.13 0.48 18.25
CA ASP A 134 -0.45 1.77 18.03
C ASP A 134 0.24 1.84 16.67
N ALA A 135 0.91 0.75 16.26
CA ALA A 135 1.53 0.65 14.94
C ALA A 135 0.48 0.75 13.81
N ALA A 136 -0.68 0.09 13.95
CA ALA A 136 -1.77 0.16 12.98
C ALA A 136 -2.37 1.58 12.90
N VAL A 137 -2.56 2.26 14.03
CA VAL A 137 -3.03 3.65 14.09
C VAL A 137 -2.05 4.59 13.39
N HIS A 138 -0.75 4.41 13.61
CA HIS A 138 0.28 5.20 12.94
C HIS A 138 0.25 5.02 11.42
N LEU A 139 0.18 3.77 10.94
CA LEU A 139 0.04 3.45 9.51
C LEU A 139 -1.22 4.10 8.92
N ARG A 140 -2.35 4.02 9.62
CA ARG A 140 -3.60 4.64 9.17
C ARG A 140 -3.50 6.15 9.06
N LYS A 141 -2.86 6.82 10.03
CA LYS A 141 -2.60 8.27 9.97
C LYS A 141 -1.74 8.65 8.77
N GLN A 142 -0.72 7.86 8.46
CA GLN A 142 0.10 8.06 7.25
C GLN A 142 -0.76 7.93 5.98
N LEU A 143 -1.59 6.90 5.87
CA LEU A 143 -2.51 6.71 4.75
C LEU A 143 -3.49 7.89 4.59
N ASP A 144 -4.10 8.34 5.67
CA ASP A 144 -5.09 9.43 5.63
C ASP A 144 -4.42 10.79 5.32
N SER A 145 -3.16 11.01 5.70
CA SER A 145 -2.39 12.17 5.25
C SER A 145 -2.11 12.14 3.75
N TRP A 146 -1.83 10.96 3.22
CA TRP A 146 -1.46 10.75 1.83
C TRP A 146 -2.69 10.79 0.90
N ARG A 147 -3.83 10.22 1.32
CA ARG A 147 -5.14 10.26 0.63
C ARG A 147 -5.61 11.65 0.28
N ARG A 148 -5.32 12.64 1.13
CA ARG A 148 -5.71 14.04 0.87
C ARG A 148 -5.10 14.60 -0.41
N HIS A 149 -4.10 13.94 -0.99
CA HIS A 149 -3.30 14.45 -2.10
C HIS A 149 -3.38 13.60 -3.39
N HIS A 150 -4.03 12.42 -3.40
CA HIS A 150 -3.92 11.46 -4.52
C HIS A 150 -5.15 10.55 -4.75
N GLU A 151 -5.41 10.17 -6.01
CA GLU A 151 -6.51 9.27 -6.46
C GLU A 151 -6.24 7.76 -6.29
N SER A 152 -7.32 6.97 -6.15
CA SER A 152 -7.40 5.62 -5.56
C SER A 152 -6.45 4.51 -6.08
N MET A 153 -5.97 4.56 -7.33
CA MET A 153 -5.13 3.49 -7.90
C MET A 153 -3.69 3.91 -8.16
N THR A 154 -3.48 5.18 -8.54
CA THR A 154 -2.18 5.86 -8.40
C THR A 154 -1.66 5.73 -6.97
N MET A 155 -2.57 5.65 -5.99
CA MET A 155 -2.24 5.35 -4.59
C MET A 155 -1.27 4.19 -4.40
N ALA A 156 -1.66 2.97 -4.74
CA ALA A 156 -0.88 1.79 -4.37
C ALA A 156 0.54 1.81 -4.97
N VAL A 157 0.69 2.37 -6.17
CA VAL A 157 1.98 2.38 -6.89
C VAL A 157 2.90 3.50 -6.43
N SER A 158 2.36 4.63 -5.98
CA SER A 158 3.15 5.78 -5.52
C SER A 158 3.27 5.87 -3.99
N LEU A 159 2.51 5.05 -3.24
CA LEU A 159 2.59 4.97 -1.79
C LEU A 159 3.97 4.50 -1.30
N GLY A 160 4.47 5.17 -0.25
CA GLY A 160 5.72 4.83 0.39
C GLY A 160 6.49 6.05 0.91
N VAL A 161 7.49 5.77 1.75
CA VAL A 161 8.48 6.73 2.26
C VAL A 161 9.89 6.40 1.78
N SER A 162 10.08 5.30 1.05
CA SER A 162 11.38 4.96 0.46
C SER A 162 11.82 6.02 -0.57
N ARG A 163 13.14 6.09 -0.80
CA ARG A 163 13.73 6.94 -1.85
C ARG A 163 13.11 6.64 -3.23
N ALA A 164 12.82 5.36 -3.50
CA ALA A 164 12.21 4.94 -4.75
C ALA A 164 10.78 5.45 -4.89
N ALA A 165 9.96 5.35 -3.82
CA ALA A 165 8.59 5.86 -3.80
C ALA A 165 8.56 7.39 -3.96
N ILE A 166 9.42 8.13 -3.26
CA ILE A 166 9.51 9.59 -3.39
C ILE A 166 9.91 10.00 -4.82
N ARG A 167 10.86 9.28 -5.44
CA ARG A 167 11.23 9.52 -6.84
C ARG A 167 10.05 9.31 -7.78
N ILE A 168 9.30 8.21 -7.61
CA ILE A 168 8.11 7.91 -8.41
C ILE A 168 7.06 9.01 -8.23
N GLN A 169 6.79 9.44 -7.00
CA GLN A 169 5.86 10.54 -6.70
C GLN A 169 6.25 11.83 -7.43
N ASN A 170 7.52 12.23 -7.35
CA ASN A 170 8.02 13.44 -8.03
C ASN A 170 7.90 13.34 -9.56
N GLN A 171 8.20 12.17 -10.14
CA GLN A 171 8.08 11.94 -11.58
C GLN A 171 6.62 11.99 -12.04
N ILE A 172 5.71 11.37 -11.28
CA ILE A 172 4.26 11.41 -11.55
C ILE A 172 3.75 12.85 -11.45
N GLN A 173 4.10 13.58 -10.39
CA GLN A 173 3.67 14.96 -10.21
C GLN A 173 4.13 15.87 -11.36
N LEU A 174 5.37 15.68 -11.84
CA LEU A 174 5.88 16.42 -12.99
C LEU A 174 5.09 16.07 -14.26
N ALA A 175 4.79 14.79 -14.48
CA ALA A 175 3.98 14.32 -15.61
C ALA A 175 2.51 14.78 -15.56
N GLU A 176 1.95 14.94 -14.37
CA GLU A 176 0.60 15.48 -14.18
C GLU A 176 0.54 16.98 -14.44
N SER A 177 1.64 17.71 -14.22
CA SER A 177 1.66 19.18 -14.35
C SER A 177 1.78 19.69 -15.79
N VAL A 178 2.26 18.85 -16.72
CA VAL A 178 2.53 19.25 -18.11
C VAL A 178 1.95 18.23 -19.09
N ARG A 179 1.26 18.72 -20.13
CA ARG A 179 0.82 17.90 -21.27
C ARG A 179 1.98 17.61 -22.22
N ASN A 180 2.81 16.60 -21.87
CA ASN A 180 3.93 16.12 -22.68
C ASN A 180 3.81 14.62 -22.99
N ASP A 181 4.59 14.16 -23.98
CA ASP A 181 4.80 12.74 -24.24
C ASP A 181 5.57 12.11 -23.07
N VAL A 182 5.13 10.93 -22.63
CA VAL A 182 5.67 10.27 -21.43
C VAL A 182 5.95 8.81 -21.73
N ILE A 183 7.10 8.32 -21.27
CA ILE A 183 7.37 6.88 -21.21
C ILE A 183 7.37 6.38 -19.76
N ILE A 184 6.61 5.32 -19.52
CA ILE A 184 6.54 4.64 -18.23
C ILE A 184 7.32 3.33 -18.35
N LEU A 185 8.47 3.27 -17.70
CA LEU A 185 9.27 2.07 -17.56
C LEU A 185 8.81 1.32 -16.31
N ALA A 186 8.20 0.17 -16.49
CA ALA A 186 7.55 -0.54 -15.41
C ALA A 186 7.76 -2.05 -15.53
N PRO A 187 8.29 -2.72 -14.48
CA PRO A 187 8.23 -4.17 -14.40
C PRO A 187 6.78 -4.67 -14.48
N ALA A 188 6.61 -5.89 -14.97
CA ALA A 188 5.31 -6.56 -15.00
C ALA A 188 4.64 -6.52 -13.61
N GLY A 189 3.35 -6.19 -13.56
CA GLY A 189 2.59 -6.19 -12.31
C GLY A 189 2.67 -4.91 -11.49
N CYS A 190 3.26 -3.83 -12.02
CA CYS A 190 3.30 -2.52 -11.34
C CYS A 190 2.11 -1.58 -11.66
N PHE A 191 1.07 -2.06 -12.33
CA PHE A 191 -0.13 -1.27 -12.71
C PHE A 191 0.18 0.03 -13.48
N ALA A 192 1.13 -0.01 -14.42
CA ALA A 192 1.52 1.14 -15.23
C ALA A 192 0.33 1.78 -15.98
N ASP A 193 -0.62 0.97 -16.47
CA ASP A 193 -1.85 1.43 -17.15
C ASP A 193 -2.65 2.43 -16.30
N SER A 194 -2.69 2.17 -15.00
CA SER A 194 -3.43 3.00 -14.04
C SER A 194 -2.75 4.35 -13.87
N ILE A 195 -1.41 4.36 -13.86
CA ILE A 195 -0.63 5.59 -13.81
C ILE A 195 -0.78 6.37 -15.11
N ALA A 196 -0.69 5.71 -16.27
CA ALA A 196 -0.88 6.35 -17.57
C ALA A 196 -2.24 7.07 -17.64
N THR A 197 -3.31 6.39 -17.19
CA THR A 197 -4.66 6.95 -17.16
C THR A 197 -4.77 8.13 -16.19
N ALA A 198 -4.20 8.02 -14.99
CA ALA A 198 -4.24 9.09 -14.00
C ALA A 198 -3.44 10.33 -14.44
N VAL A 199 -2.25 10.12 -15.02
CA VAL A 199 -1.44 11.18 -15.60
C VAL A 199 -2.24 11.89 -16.70
N HIS A 200 -2.90 11.16 -17.60
CA HIS A 200 -3.76 11.74 -18.63
C HIS A 200 -4.89 12.60 -18.02
N GLN A 201 -5.66 12.04 -17.09
CA GLN A 201 -6.81 12.72 -16.49
C GLN A 201 -6.45 14.05 -15.81
N ARG A 202 -5.25 14.16 -15.24
CA ARG A 202 -4.80 15.37 -14.55
C ARG A 202 -4.09 16.37 -15.46
N SER A 203 -3.27 15.90 -16.39
CA SER A 203 -2.53 16.78 -17.30
C SER A 203 -3.35 17.28 -18.49
N ALA A 204 -4.41 16.55 -18.87
CA ALA A 204 -5.29 16.90 -19.97
C ALA A 204 -6.75 16.45 -19.69
N PRO A 205 -7.44 17.06 -18.71
CA PRO A 205 -8.81 16.68 -18.37
C PRO A 205 -9.76 16.92 -19.55
N GLY A 206 -10.53 15.90 -19.92
CA GLY A 206 -11.54 15.97 -21.00
C GLY A 206 -11.03 15.66 -22.41
N GLU A 207 -9.72 15.45 -22.57
CA GLU A 207 -9.14 15.01 -23.85
C GLU A 207 -9.45 13.52 -24.11
N PRO A 208 -9.87 13.14 -25.33
CA PRO A 208 -10.12 11.74 -25.66
C PRO A 208 -8.84 10.91 -25.55
N ILE A 209 -8.99 9.71 -25.01
CA ILE A 209 -7.91 8.75 -24.79
C ILE A 209 -8.23 7.44 -25.52
N ALA A 210 -7.28 6.95 -26.31
CA ALA A 210 -7.31 5.59 -26.86
C ALA A 210 -6.19 4.76 -26.24
N THR A 211 -6.55 3.62 -25.67
CA THR A 211 -5.59 2.68 -25.07
C THR A 211 -5.45 1.46 -25.98
N ILE A 212 -4.21 1.16 -26.37
CA ILE A 212 -3.87 0.15 -27.38
C ILE A 212 -2.87 -0.83 -26.78
N ASP A 213 -3.15 -2.13 -26.90
CA ASP A 213 -2.24 -3.20 -26.49
C ASP A 213 -1.24 -3.49 -27.62
N GLY A 214 -0.04 -2.92 -27.52
CA GLY A 214 0.99 -2.94 -28.56
C GLY A 214 1.41 -4.31 -29.11
N PRO A 215 1.58 -5.37 -28.29
CA PRO A 215 2.03 -6.68 -28.76
C PRO A 215 1.12 -7.35 -29.79
N LEU A 216 -0.15 -6.93 -29.85
CA LEU A 216 -1.17 -7.51 -30.73
C LEU A 216 -1.44 -6.66 -31.98
N MET A 217 -0.64 -5.62 -32.24
CA MET A 217 -0.92 -4.63 -33.30
C MET A 217 -0.03 -4.82 -34.52
N ASP A 218 -0.65 -4.99 -35.68
CA ASP A 218 -0.02 -4.67 -36.98
C ASP A 218 -0.37 -3.22 -37.40
N ALA A 219 0.11 -2.78 -38.56
CA ALA A 219 -0.13 -1.42 -39.03
C ALA A 219 -1.62 -1.11 -39.30
N GLU A 220 -2.39 -2.08 -39.80
CA GLU A 220 -3.80 -1.89 -40.14
C GLU A 220 -4.69 -1.87 -38.88
N LEU A 221 -4.42 -2.78 -37.94
CA LEU A 221 -5.08 -2.86 -36.64
C LEU A 221 -4.79 -1.63 -35.79
N LEU A 222 -3.57 -1.08 -35.88
CA LEU A 222 -3.23 0.18 -35.21
C LEU A 222 -4.10 1.33 -35.76
N ASP A 223 -4.20 1.47 -37.08
CA ASP A 223 -5.02 2.49 -37.73
C ASP A 223 -6.50 2.35 -37.33
N ALA A 224 -7.02 1.12 -37.34
CA ALA A 224 -8.38 0.83 -36.91
C ALA A 224 -8.61 1.19 -35.44
N SER A 225 -7.67 0.86 -34.55
CA SER A 225 -7.74 1.15 -33.11
C SER A 225 -7.61 2.64 -32.80
N MET A 226 -6.83 3.37 -33.60
CA MET A 226 -6.68 4.83 -33.51
C MET A 226 -7.77 5.60 -34.26
N GLY A 227 -8.63 4.94 -35.05
CA GLY A 227 -9.56 5.59 -35.97
C GLY A 227 -10.47 6.65 -35.31
N ALA A 228 -10.96 6.40 -34.09
CA ALA A 228 -11.76 7.38 -33.35
C ALA A 228 -10.95 8.65 -32.99
N VAL A 229 -9.69 8.48 -32.58
CA VAL A 229 -8.78 9.58 -32.26
C VAL A 229 -8.37 10.33 -33.53
N ILE A 230 -8.03 9.61 -34.60
CA ILE A 230 -7.64 10.20 -35.90
C ILE A 230 -8.79 11.03 -36.47
N ASN A 231 -10.02 10.50 -36.47
CA ASN A 231 -11.19 11.23 -36.94
C ASN A 231 -11.48 12.47 -36.09
N HIS A 232 -11.34 12.36 -34.75
CA HIS A 232 -11.49 13.51 -33.86
C HIS A 232 -10.45 14.59 -34.14
N LEU A 233 -9.19 14.23 -34.39
CA LEU A 233 -8.14 15.17 -34.77
C LEU A 233 -8.37 15.77 -36.16
N ALA A 234 -8.90 15.00 -37.11
CA ALA A 234 -9.18 15.50 -38.46
C ALA A 234 -10.36 16.50 -38.50
N ASP A 235 -11.32 16.41 -37.57
CA ASP A 235 -12.52 17.25 -37.54
C ASP A 235 -12.22 18.74 -37.24
N SER A 236 -11.23 19.02 -36.38
CA SER A 236 -10.84 20.40 -36.07
C SER A 236 -9.39 20.52 -35.67
N ASP A 237 -8.70 21.55 -36.17
CA ASP A 237 -7.31 21.85 -35.82
C ASP A 237 -7.08 22.26 -34.36
N ARG A 238 -8.16 22.47 -33.59
CA ARG A 238 -8.12 22.76 -32.15
C ARG A 238 -8.26 21.51 -31.29
N ASN A 239 -8.56 20.36 -31.89
CA ASN A 239 -8.74 19.11 -31.17
C ASN A 239 -7.38 18.51 -30.79
N PHE A 240 -7.33 18.01 -29.57
CA PHE A 240 -6.21 17.30 -28.98
C PHE A 240 -6.66 15.87 -28.66
N ALA A 241 -5.74 14.91 -28.71
CA ALA A 241 -6.03 13.54 -28.29
C ALA A 241 -4.77 12.85 -27.72
N THR A 242 -4.99 11.91 -26.79
CA THR A 242 -3.94 11.10 -26.19
C THR A 242 -4.07 9.65 -26.65
N VAL A 243 -2.95 9.04 -27.03
CA VAL A 243 -2.86 7.61 -27.27
C VAL A 243 -1.95 6.99 -26.21
N VAL A 244 -2.44 5.92 -25.58
CA VAL A 244 -1.68 5.10 -24.64
C VAL A 244 -1.33 3.79 -25.33
N ILE A 245 -0.04 3.48 -25.45
CA ILE A 245 0.42 2.20 -26.01
C ILE A 245 1.06 1.37 -24.91
N LYS A 246 0.51 0.18 -24.70
CA LYS A 246 1.06 -0.78 -23.75
C LYS A 246 2.12 -1.65 -24.41
N ASP A 247 3.15 -1.98 -23.64
CA ASP A 247 4.26 -2.84 -24.05
C ASP A 247 4.81 -2.43 -25.44
N ILE A 248 5.14 -1.15 -25.59
CA ILE A 248 5.65 -0.59 -26.87
C ILE A 248 6.93 -1.30 -27.32
N ASP A 249 7.73 -1.81 -26.38
CA ASP A 249 8.94 -2.60 -26.62
C ASP A 249 8.68 -3.97 -27.25
N GLN A 250 7.43 -4.44 -27.23
CA GLN A 250 6.96 -5.69 -27.84
C GLN A 250 6.06 -5.45 -29.05
N THR A 251 5.84 -4.20 -29.44
CA THR A 251 5.04 -3.85 -30.62
C THR A 251 5.83 -4.14 -31.90
N PRO A 252 5.24 -4.77 -32.94
CA PRO A 252 5.89 -4.96 -34.23
C PRO A 252 6.42 -3.64 -34.83
N LEU A 253 7.59 -3.68 -35.47
CA LEU A 253 8.26 -2.48 -35.99
C LEU A 253 7.40 -1.72 -37.01
N GLU A 254 6.66 -2.42 -37.85
CA GLU A 254 5.75 -1.83 -38.84
C GLU A 254 4.65 -0.97 -38.17
N ALA A 255 4.09 -1.46 -37.06
CA ALA A 255 3.12 -0.70 -36.28
C ALA A 255 3.77 0.51 -35.59
N GLN A 256 5.02 0.38 -35.11
CA GLN A 256 5.75 1.52 -34.55
C GLN A 256 6.05 2.62 -35.59
N GLN A 257 6.41 2.24 -36.82
CA GLN A 257 6.60 3.18 -37.93
C GLN A 257 5.29 3.89 -38.28
N ARG A 258 4.19 3.13 -38.34
CA ARG A 258 2.86 3.69 -38.59
C ARG A 258 2.43 4.67 -37.51
N LEU A 259 2.74 4.37 -36.25
CA LEU A 259 2.52 5.29 -35.13
C LEU A 259 3.29 6.59 -35.29
N ASP A 260 4.58 6.50 -35.63
CA ASP A 260 5.43 7.68 -35.86
C ASP A 260 4.89 8.57 -36.99
N GLU A 261 4.37 7.98 -38.07
CA GLU A 261 3.70 8.74 -39.14
C GLU A 261 2.52 9.56 -38.61
N HIS A 262 1.64 8.97 -37.79
CA HIS A 262 0.53 9.71 -37.16
C HIS A 262 1.01 10.78 -36.19
N LEU A 263 2.03 10.48 -35.39
CA LEU A 263 2.63 11.43 -34.47
C LEU A 263 3.25 12.63 -35.18
N ARG A 264 3.83 12.44 -36.37
CA ARG A 264 4.34 13.52 -37.23
C ARG A 264 3.20 14.28 -37.90
N GLN A 265 2.20 13.59 -38.42
CA GLN A 265 1.04 14.18 -39.09
C GLN A 265 0.29 15.17 -38.18
N PHE A 266 0.00 14.76 -36.94
CA PHE A 266 -0.76 15.59 -35.99
C PHE A 266 0.13 16.42 -35.05
N GLY A 267 1.45 16.20 -35.08
CA GLY A 267 2.42 16.95 -34.28
C GLY A 267 2.10 16.90 -32.79
N ARG A 268 2.10 18.08 -32.13
CA ARG A 268 1.81 18.21 -30.69
C ARG A 268 0.34 17.96 -30.32
N ARG A 269 -0.56 17.84 -31.29
CA ARG A 269 -1.98 17.62 -31.03
C ARG A 269 -2.26 16.18 -30.61
N LEU A 270 -1.49 15.24 -31.14
CA LEU A 270 -1.47 13.85 -30.69
C LEU A 270 -0.38 13.66 -29.63
N ARG A 271 -0.79 13.32 -28.42
CA ARG A 271 0.11 12.99 -27.30
C ARG A 271 0.29 11.48 -27.21
N LEU A 272 1.51 11.03 -26.94
CA LEU A 272 1.83 9.63 -26.69
C LEU A 272 2.17 9.39 -25.20
N ILE A 273 1.50 8.42 -24.59
CA ILE A 273 1.93 7.82 -23.33
C ILE A 273 2.29 6.36 -23.59
N ALA A 274 3.57 6.04 -23.56
CA ALA A 274 4.06 4.70 -23.83
C ALA A 274 4.38 3.96 -22.52
N ILE A 275 4.06 2.67 -22.45
CA ILE A 275 4.44 1.78 -21.35
C ILE A 275 5.42 0.75 -21.92
N ALA A 276 6.57 0.57 -21.27
CA ALA A 276 7.54 -0.44 -21.65
C ALA A 276 7.92 -1.29 -20.44
N CYS A 277 8.05 -2.59 -20.68
CA CYS A 277 8.34 -3.58 -19.64
C CYS A 277 9.84 -3.86 -19.51
N ARG A 278 10.58 -3.79 -20.63
CA ARG A 278 12.03 -4.05 -20.67
C ARG A 278 12.86 -2.84 -20.25
N THR A 279 13.33 -2.86 -19.00
CA THR A 279 14.61 -2.20 -18.69
C THR A 279 15.74 -2.95 -19.41
N PRO A 280 16.77 -2.28 -19.97
CA PRO A 280 17.95 -2.97 -20.47
C PRO A 280 18.51 -3.84 -19.35
N ARG A 281 18.38 -5.16 -19.51
CA ARG A 281 18.91 -6.14 -18.57
C ARG A 281 20.41 -6.21 -18.83
N THR A 282 21.21 -5.54 -18.01
CA THR A 282 22.63 -5.88 -17.87
C THR A 282 22.67 -7.33 -17.37
N ALA A 283 22.91 -8.26 -18.28
CA ALA A 283 23.08 -9.66 -17.97
C ALA A 283 24.46 -9.85 -17.34
N GLY A 284 24.50 -10.21 -16.05
CA GLY A 284 25.70 -10.69 -15.38
C GLY A 284 25.62 -10.58 -13.85
N PRO A 285 25.76 -11.69 -13.10
CA PRO A 285 25.90 -11.66 -11.65
C PRO A 285 27.38 -11.54 -11.30
N THR A 286 27.97 -10.35 -11.44
CA THR A 286 29.29 -10.07 -10.88
C THR A 286 29.36 -8.61 -10.55
N SER A 287 29.43 -8.33 -9.24
CA SER A 287 30.16 -7.22 -8.65
C SER A 287 30.07 -5.89 -9.40
N GLU A 288 29.22 -4.99 -8.92
CA GLU A 288 29.61 -3.60 -8.73
C GLU A 288 28.59 -2.89 -7.84
N ARG A 289 29.00 -2.73 -6.58
CA ARG A 289 28.71 -1.50 -5.84
C ARG A 289 29.32 -0.36 -6.67
N ALA A 290 28.58 0.15 -7.65
CA ALA A 290 28.90 1.38 -8.35
C ALA A 290 27.89 2.43 -7.90
N ASP A 291 28.33 3.21 -6.91
CA ASP A 291 28.08 4.64 -6.75
C ASP A 291 26.74 5.16 -7.27
N GLN A 292 25.76 5.12 -6.36
CA GLN A 292 24.52 5.91 -6.40
C GLN A 292 24.83 7.40 -6.22
N GLU A 293 25.61 8.04 -7.10
CA GLU A 293 25.81 9.50 -6.99
C GLU A 293 26.05 10.23 -8.31
N SER A 294 25.93 9.55 -9.45
CA SER A 294 26.06 10.19 -10.77
C SER A 294 25.21 9.53 -11.85
N ALA A 295 23.91 9.36 -11.63
CA ALA A 295 22.95 9.30 -12.74
C ALA A 295 22.67 10.74 -13.21
N HIS A 296 23.75 11.36 -13.69
CA HIS A 296 23.71 12.58 -14.47
C HIS A 296 22.83 12.34 -15.69
N PHE A 297 22.32 13.43 -16.24
CA PHE A 297 21.44 13.63 -17.40
C PHE A 297 21.87 12.95 -18.74
N LEU A 298 22.52 11.78 -18.70
CA LEU A 298 22.95 11.01 -19.85
C LEU A 298 21.80 10.11 -20.31
N VAL A 299 21.27 10.49 -21.47
CA VAL A 299 20.40 9.73 -22.38
C VAL A 299 20.53 8.22 -22.15
N ASP A 300 19.62 7.64 -21.37
CA ASP A 300 19.41 6.19 -21.32
C ASP A 300 19.18 5.76 -22.77
N ALA A 301 19.97 4.81 -23.26
CA ALA A 301 19.68 4.17 -24.53
C ALA A 301 18.21 3.70 -24.50
N PRO A 302 17.44 3.91 -25.59
CA PRO A 302 16.04 3.54 -25.60
C PRO A 302 15.86 2.05 -25.30
N PRO A 303 14.75 1.66 -24.66
CA PRO A 303 14.43 0.26 -24.43
C PRO A 303 14.61 -0.54 -25.72
N ILE A 304 15.26 -1.70 -25.61
CA ILE A 304 15.48 -2.60 -26.76
C ILE A 304 14.13 -2.96 -27.35
N GLY A 305 13.95 -2.70 -28.65
CA GLY A 305 12.72 -3.00 -29.38
C GLY A 305 11.85 -1.79 -29.71
N ILE A 306 12.23 -0.58 -29.28
CA ILE A 306 11.56 0.66 -29.70
C ILE A 306 12.32 1.30 -30.87
N ASP A 307 11.58 1.73 -31.89
CA ASP A 307 12.12 2.49 -33.01
C ASP A 307 12.80 3.79 -32.53
N PRO A 308 14.01 4.13 -33.02
CA PRO A 308 14.75 5.32 -32.59
C PRO A 308 13.95 6.63 -32.70
N THR A 309 13.09 6.76 -33.72
CA THR A 309 12.34 8.00 -33.95
C THR A 309 11.23 8.19 -32.92
N VAL A 310 10.56 7.09 -32.54
CA VAL A 310 9.55 7.09 -31.46
C VAL A 310 10.23 7.29 -30.10
N ALA A 311 11.40 6.67 -29.90
CA ALA A 311 12.19 6.81 -28.69
C ALA A 311 12.63 8.27 -28.43
N ASP A 312 13.18 8.95 -29.43
CA ASP A 312 13.65 10.33 -29.30
C ASP A 312 12.53 11.29 -28.86
N ARG A 313 11.31 11.02 -29.30
CA ARG A 313 10.12 11.77 -28.88
C ARG A 313 9.72 11.50 -27.43
N LEU A 314 9.91 10.27 -26.96
CA LEU A 314 9.56 9.81 -25.62
C LEU A 314 10.60 10.18 -24.55
N CYS A 315 11.85 10.48 -24.91
CA CYS A 315 12.94 10.80 -23.98
C CYS A 315 12.72 12.05 -23.13
N GLY A 316 11.71 12.88 -23.43
CA GLY A 316 11.44 14.13 -22.71
C GLY A 316 11.00 13.94 -21.26
N LEU A 317 10.20 12.89 -20.96
CA LEU A 317 9.73 12.62 -19.61
C LEU A 317 9.57 11.12 -19.34
N THR A 318 10.39 10.61 -18.41
CA THR A 318 10.43 9.19 -18.08
C THR A 318 10.01 8.94 -16.63
N ILE A 319 8.95 8.13 -16.45
CA ILE A 319 8.53 7.60 -15.15
C ILE A 319 9.12 6.21 -14.99
N ARG A 320 9.97 5.99 -13.97
CA ARG A 320 10.61 4.69 -13.71
C ARG A 320 10.03 4.06 -12.45
N LEU A 321 9.18 3.05 -12.63
CA LEU A 321 8.66 2.24 -11.54
C LEU A 321 9.71 1.22 -11.11
N CYS A 322 9.82 1.00 -9.80
CA CYS A 322 10.67 -0.04 -9.24
C CYS A 322 9.86 -1.31 -8.95
N PRO A 323 10.48 -2.49 -9.04
CA PRO A 323 9.94 -3.71 -8.46
C PRO A 323 9.55 -3.51 -6.99
N LEU A 324 8.58 -4.27 -6.51
CA LEU A 324 8.14 -4.23 -5.12
C LEU A 324 9.25 -4.70 -4.18
N ALA A 325 10.10 -5.63 -4.62
CA ALA A 325 11.28 -6.11 -3.90
C ALA A 325 12.29 -5.00 -3.55
N ASP A 326 12.41 -3.96 -4.37
CA ASP A 326 13.34 -2.85 -4.12
C ASP A 326 12.80 -1.83 -3.10
N ARG A 327 11.52 -1.95 -2.73
CA ARG A 327 10.82 -1.06 -1.79
C ARG A 327 9.99 -1.79 -0.74
N ILE A 328 10.51 -2.92 -0.25
CA ILE A 328 9.86 -3.75 0.76
C ILE A 328 9.51 -2.97 2.05
N VAL A 329 10.27 -1.92 2.38
CA VAL A 329 9.99 -1.04 3.53
C VAL A 329 8.60 -0.38 3.44
N ASP A 330 8.12 -0.12 2.23
CA ASP A 330 6.79 0.49 1.99
C ASP A 330 5.66 -0.54 1.97
N LEU A 331 5.98 -1.83 1.98
CA LEU A 331 5.02 -2.90 1.76
C LEU A 331 3.90 -2.96 2.82
N PRO A 332 4.16 -2.80 4.14
CA PRO A 332 3.10 -2.74 5.14
C PRO A 332 2.09 -1.62 4.88
N LEU A 333 2.58 -0.46 4.42
CA LEU A 333 1.75 0.69 4.10
C LEU A 333 0.89 0.41 2.87
N ILE A 334 1.49 -0.13 1.80
CA ILE A 334 0.78 -0.49 0.55
C ILE A 334 -0.27 -1.57 0.83
N ALA A 335 0.09 -2.62 1.59
CA ALA A 335 -0.82 -3.71 1.94
C ALA A 335 -2.03 -3.22 2.76
N THR A 336 -1.78 -2.34 3.73
CA THR A 336 -2.84 -1.73 4.54
C THR A 336 -3.76 -0.86 3.69
N ALA A 337 -3.22 -0.10 2.73
CA ALA A 337 -4.02 0.71 1.80
C ALA A 337 -4.96 -0.15 0.94
N LEU A 338 -4.47 -1.30 0.46
CA LEU A 338 -5.25 -2.25 -0.33
C LEU A 338 -6.33 -2.94 0.50
N LEU A 339 -6.03 -3.29 1.76
CA LEU A 339 -7.01 -3.83 2.71
C LEU A 339 -8.13 -2.82 2.99
N ASP A 340 -7.77 -1.59 3.33
CA ASP A 340 -8.71 -0.50 3.58
C ASP A 340 -9.68 -0.28 2.42
N ARG A 341 -9.14 -0.30 1.18
CA ARG A 341 -9.96 -0.13 -0.03
C ARG A 341 -10.97 -1.26 -0.19
N ARG A 342 -10.58 -2.51 0.09
CA ARG A 342 -11.49 -3.66 0.07
C ARG A 342 -12.54 -3.58 1.17
N ARG A 343 -12.14 -3.17 2.37
CA ARG A 343 -13.07 -2.94 3.49
C ARG A 343 -14.10 -1.87 3.14
N ALA A 344 -13.67 -0.76 2.54
CA ALA A 344 -14.55 0.31 2.08
C ALA A 344 -15.53 -0.15 0.97
N ALA A 345 -15.10 -1.08 0.11
CA ALA A 345 -15.97 -1.71 -0.89
C ALA A 345 -16.98 -2.72 -0.30
N GLY A 346 -16.87 -3.05 0.99
CA GLY A 346 -17.71 -4.05 1.66
C GLY A 346 -17.24 -5.50 1.47
N ASP A 347 -16.06 -5.72 0.88
CA ASP A 347 -15.51 -7.06 0.59
C ASP A 347 -15.04 -7.81 1.85
N SER A 348 -14.76 -7.09 2.95
CA SER A 348 -14.17 -7.68 4.15
C SER A 348 -14.53 -6.91 5.41
N ARG A 349 -14.55 -7.63 6.55
CA ARG A 349 -14.62 -7.05 7.90
C ARG A 349 -13.25 -6.74 8.49
N ALA A 350 -12.21 -7.41 8.00
CA ALA A 350 -10.85 -7.27 8.49
C ALA A 350 -10.39 -5.81 8.43
N ASP A 351 -9.87 -5.31 9.55
CA ASP A 351 -9.39 -3.93 9.69
C ASP A 351 -7.86 -3.82 9.74
N ARG A 352 -7.17 -4.92 10.04
CA ARG A 352 -5.71 -4.94 10.15
C ARG A 352 -5.07 -6.28 9.80
N PHE A 353 -3.76 -6.24 9.61
CA PHE A 353 -2.91 -7.43 9.55
C PHE A 353 -2.30 -7.71 10.93
N SER A 354 -2.10 -8.98 11.24
CA SER A 354 -1.22 -9.39 12.34
C SER A 354 0.24 -9.09 11.99
N ARG A 355 1.09 -8.93 13.01
CA ARG A 355 2.53 -8.74 12.81
C ARG A 355 3.16 -9.87 12.00
N ALA A 356 2.84 -11.12 12.34
CA ALA A 356 3.34 -12.29 11.62
C ALA A 356 2.91 -12.32 10.15
N ALA A 357 1.71 -11.83 9.82
CA ALA A 357 1.26 -11.73 8.43
C ALA A 357 2.04 -10.66 7.66
N LEU A 358 2.29 -9.50 8.27
CA LEU A 358 3.14 -8.46 7.66
C LEU A 358 4.56 -8.94 7.45
N ASP A 359 5.15 -9.64 8.42
CA ASP A 359 6.48 -10.22 8.31
C ASP A 359 6.56 -11.22 7.13
N ALA A 360 5.54 -12.09 6.97
CA ALA A 360 5.47 -13.02 5.84
C ALA A 360 5.37 -12.30 4.49
N LEU A 361 4.60 -11.20 4.41
CA LEU A 361 4.48 -10.38 3.21
C LEU A 361 5.79 -9.65 2.87
N VAL A 362 6.54 -9.21 3.88
CA VAL A 362 7.83 -8.52 3.73
C VAL A 362 8.93 -9.47 3.22
N ILE A 363 8.91 -10.73 3.65
CA ILE A 363 9.93 -11.73 3.29
C ILE A 363 9.76 -12.23 1.84
N TYR A 364 8.53 -12.23 1.32
CA TYR A 364 8.22 -12.75 -0.01
C TYR A 364 8.83 -11.88 -1.14
N PRO A 365 9.34 -12.47 -2.24
CA PRO A 365 10.07 -11.73 -3.29
C PRO A 365 9.19 -10.98 -4.28
N TRP A 366 7.88 -11.27 -4.35
CA TRP A 366 6.92 -10.59 -5.23
C TRP A 366 7.25 -10.64 -6.74
N PRO A 367 7.33 -11.82 -7.36
CA PRO A 367 7.61 -11.96 -8.79
C PRO A 367 6.66 -11.18 -9.72
N ASP A 368 5.38 -11.02 -9.35
CA ASP A 368 4.42 -10.20 -10.12
C ASP A 368 3.99 -8.91 -9.36
N ASN A 369 4.90 -8.41 -8.51
CA ASN A 369 4.85 -7.09 -7.88
C ASN A 369 3.50 -6.77 -7.21
N LEU A 370 2.93 -5.59 -7.53
CA LEU A 370 1.70 -5.09 -6.90
C LEU A 370 0.48 -5.89 -7.34
N ARG A 371 0.47 -6.46 -8.54
CA ARG A 371 -0.64 -7.28 -9.04
C ARG A 371 -0.79 -8.54 -8.19
N GLU A 372 0.32 -9.20 -7.91
CA GLU A 372 0.34 -10.34 -7.00
C GLU A 372 -0.07 -9.94 -5.58
N LEU A 373 0.44 -8.82 -5.06
CA LEU A 373 0.05 -8.30 -3.75
C LEU A 373 -1.46 -8.06 -3.66
N GLU A 374 -2.07 -7.45 -4.67
CA GLU A 374 -3.51 -7.20 -4.71
C GLU A 374 -4.31 -8.51 -4.72
N GLN A 375 -3.83 -9.52 -5.45
CA GLN A 375 -4.42 -10.86 -5.45
C GLN A 375 -4.25 -11.59 -4.12
N ALA A 376 -3.08 -11.48 -3.48
CA ALA A 376 -2.81 -12.07 -2.19
C ALA A 376 -3.69 -11.48 -1.09
N ILE A 377 -3.84 -10.16 -1.07
CA ILE A 377 -4.72 -9.46 -0.13
C ILE A 377 -6.18 -9.81 -0.41
N ARG A 378 -6.59 -9.89 -1.68
CA ARG A 378 -7.94 -10.35 -2.06
C ARG A 378 -8.22 -11.75 -1.51
N HIS A 379 -7.27 -12.67 -1.66
CA HIS A 379 -7.36 -14.01 -1.13
C HIS A 379 -7.49 -14.00 0.40
N ALA A 380 -6.63 -13.23 1.07
CA ALA A 380 -6.65 -13.09 2.53
C ALA A 380 -7.96 -12.52 3.06
N THR A 381 -8.49 -11.47 2.42
CA THR A 381 -9.77 -10.85 2.82
C THR A 381 -10.98 -11.77 2.67
N ARG A 382 -10.94 -12.72 1.71
CA ARG A 382 -12.00 -13.72 1.52
C ARG A 382 -11.94 -14.84 2.55
N ASN A 383 -10.73 -15.23 2.96
CA ASN A 383 -10.51 -16.30 3.93
C ASN A 383 -10.67 -15.82 5.37
N CYS A 384 -10.39 -14.55 5.64
CA CYS A 384 -10.49 -13.97 6.98
C CYS A 384 -11.96 -13.71 7.34
N ARG A 385 -12.43 -14.35 8.42
CA ARG A 385 -13.77 -14.15 8.98
C ARG A 385 -13.79 -13.17 10.18
N GLY A 386 -12.62 -12.81 10.70
CA GLY A 386 -12.46 -11.91 11.84
C GLY A 386 -11.91 -10.55 11.44
N ASP A 387 -11.47 -9.79 12.45
CA ASP A 387 -10.96 -8.42 12.25
C ASP A 387 -9.46 -8.41 11.85
N VAL A 388 -8.74 -9.50 12.09
CA VAL A 388 -7.28 -9.60 11.90
C VAL A 388 -6.90 -10.62 10.85
N ILE A 389 -6.14 -10.19 9.85
CA ILE A 389 -5.51 -11.08 8.87
C ILE A 389 -4.24 -11.68 9.48
N GLY A 390 -4.34 -12.94 9.90
CA GLY A 390 -3.22 -13.84 10.25
C GLY A 390 -2.51 -14.46 9.03
N PRO A 391 -1.29 -15.01 9.19
CA PRO A 391 -0.56 -15.71 8.13
C PRO A 391 -1.36 -16.82 7.46
N GLU A 392 -2.20 -17.52 8.21
CA GLU A 392 -3.05 -18.63 7.76
C GLU A 392 -4.04 -18.23 6.65
N HIS A 393 -4.41 -16.95 6.60
CA HIS A 393 -5.32 -16.42 5.58
C HIS A 393 -4.60 -16.08 4.27
N LEU A 394 -3.28 -15.90 4.30
CA LEU A 394 -2.48 -15.58 3.11
C LEU A 394 -2.43 -16.78 2.14
N PRO A 395 -2.19 -16.55 0.84
CA PRO A 395 -1.95 -17.61 -0.13
C PRO A 395 -0.85 -18.58 0.30
N LEU A 396 -0.99 -19.85 -0.09
CA LEU A 396 -0.01 -20.90 0.22
C LEU A 396 1.39 -20.54 -0.26
N ALA A 397 1.52 -19.90 -1.42
CA ALA A 397 2.81 -19.46 -1.97
C ALA A 397 3.59 -18.55 -1.01
N ILE A 398 2.89 -17.66 -0.28
CA ILE A 398 3.49 -16.74 0.68
C ILE A 398 3.73 -17.46 2.02
N ARG A 399 2.76 -18.27 2.46
CA ARG A 399 2.84 -19.02 3.73
C ARG A 399 3.99 -20.03 3.77
N SER A 400 4.17 -20.74 2.66
CA SER A 400 5.18 -21.77 2.48
C SER A 400 6.53 -21.21 2.03
N TYR A 401 6.60 -19.91 1.71
CA TYR A 401 7.87 -19.31 1.34
C TYR A 401 8.82 -19.35 2.53
N ARG A 402 9.99 -19.96 2.29
CA ARG A 402 11.11 -20.00 3.22
C ARG A 402 12.30 -19.40 2.48
N PRO A 403 12.84 -18.26 2.93
CA PRO A 403 13.96 -17.60 2.23
C PRO A 403 15.24 -18.45 2.14
N ASN A 404 15.30 -19.60 2.83
CA ASN A 404 16.40 -20.57 2.79
C ASN A 404 16.10 -21.89 2.03
N GLU A 405 14.96 -22.00 1.33
CA GLU A 405 14.66 -23.16 0.44
C GLU A 405 14.73 -22.76 -1.04
N ALA A 406 15.68 -21.90 -1.40
CA ALA A 406 16.09 -21.76 -2.79
C ALA A 406 16.86 -23.02 -3.21
N VAL A 407 16.13 -24.05 -3.63
CA VAL A 407 16.62 -25.32 -4.22
C VAL A 407 17.50 -26.13 -3.26
N PRO A 408 17.29 -27.44 -3.06
CA PRO A 408 18.42 -28.28 -2.76
C PRO A 408 19.28 -28.25 -4.04
N ALA A 409 20.20 -27.28 -4.15
CA ALA A 409 21.51 -27.68 -4.61
C ALA A 409 21.77 -28.91 -3.75
N ALA A 410 21.80 -30.08 -4.39
CA ALA A 410 22.16 -31.31 -3.71
C ALA A 410 23.31 -30.92 -2.78
N LYS A 411 23.30 -31.42 -1.55
CA LYS A 411 24.54 -31.45 -0.76
C LYS A 411 25.54 -32.35 -1.51
N GLN A 412 25.98 -31.93 -2.70
CA GLN A 412 27.32 -32.16 -3.16
C GLN A 412 28.11 -31.31 -2.20
N THR A 413 28.73 -31.98 -1.24
CA THR A 413 29.90 -31.46 -0.58
C THR A 413 30.84 -31.07 -1.72
N ILE A 414 30.82 -29.81 -2.12
CA ILE A 414 31.72 -29.31 -3.14
C ILE A 414 33.09 -29.37 -2.49
N ASP A 415 33.91 -30.32 -2.91
CA ASP A 415 35.29 -30.36 -2.49
C ASP A 415 35.97 -29.12 -3.08
N LEU A 416 36.35 -28.20 -2.20
CA LEU A 416 36.98 -26.94 -2.58
C LEU A 416 38.24 -27.21 -3.39
N ASP A 417 38.97 -28.28 -3.06
CA ASP A 417 40.21 -28.63 -3.74
C ASP A 417 39.93 -29.08 -5.20
N GLU A 418 38.80 -29.74 -5.44
CA GLU A 418 38.39 -30.22 -6.76
C GLU A 418 37.91 -29.08 -7.67
N VAL A 419 37.14 -28.14 -7.14
CA VAL A 419 36.68 -26.94 -7.89
C VAL A 419 37.83 -25.99 -8.19
N VAL A 420 38.73 -25.77 -7.22
CA VAL A 420 39.94 -24.97 -7.45
C VAL A 420 40.83 -25.63 -8.48
N ALA A 421 41.00 -26.96 -8.43
CA ALA A 421 41.78 -27.69 -9.44
C ALA A 421 41.17 -27.58 -10.85
N GLY A 422 39.84 -27.68 -10.98
CA GLY A 422 39.14 -27.51 -12.25
C GLY A 422 39.32 -26.11 -12.85
N PHE A 423 39.18 -25.07 -12.02
CA PHE A 423 39.37 -23.68 -12.44
C PHE A 423 40.84 -23.37 -12.79
N GLU A 424 41.80 -23.89 -12.00
CA GLU A 424 43.23 -23.79 -12.31
C GLU A 424 43.57 -24.47 -13.65
N ALA A 425 43.01 -25.65 -13.92
CA ALA A 425 43.25 -26.39 -15.16
C ALA A 425 42.70 -25.65 -16.40
N GLU A 426 41.54 -25.01 -16.27
CA GLU A 426 40.94 -24.21 -17.34
C GLU A 426 41.74 -22.93 -17.62
N LEU A 427 42.22 -22.25 -16.57
CA LEU A 427 43.12 -21.10 -16.71
C LEU A 427 44.43 -21.46 -17.39
N ILE A 428 45.01 -22.63 -17.07
CA ILE A 428 46.24 -23.12 -17.71
C ILE A 428 45.99 -23.45 -19.19
N ARG A 429 44.88 -24.11 -19.52
CA ARG A 429 44.50 -24.42 -20.92
C ARG A 429 44.29 -23.15 -21.73
N ASN A 430 43.51 -22.20 -21.22
CA ASN A 430 43.28 -20.91 -21.90
C ASN A 430 44.56 -20.11 -22.11
N ALA A 431 45.49 -20.12 -21.14
CA ALA A 431 46.78 -19.46 -21.29
C ALA A 431 47.70 -20.15 -22.30
N LEU A 432 47.62 -21.48 -22.42
CA LEU A 432 48.37 -22.24 -23.43
C LEU A 432 47.83 -22.02 -24.83
N ASP A 433 46.50 -22.02 -25.00
CA ASP A 433 45.84 -21.76 -26.28
C ASP A 433 46.15 -20.34 -26.77
N ALA A 434 46.06 -19.34 -25.88
CA ALA A 434 46.41 -17.95 -26.18
C ALA A 434 47.91 -17.71 -26.42
N CYS A 435 48.76 -18.72 -26.17
CA CYS A 435 50.21 -18.68 -26.44
C CYS A 435 50.64 -19.75 -27.45
N GLU A 436 49.71 -20.34 -28.20
CA GLU A 436 49.95 -21.37 -29.22
C GLU A 436 50.81 -22.55 -28.72
N GLY A 437 50.59 -22.97 -27.46
CA GLY A 437 51.32 -24.07 -26.83
C GLY A 437 52.69 -23.70 -26.25
N ASN A 438 53.10 -22.44 -26.28
CA ASN A 438 54.36 -22.00 -25.68
C ASN A 438 54.28 -21.95 -24.15
N ARG A 439 54.71 -23.04 -23.51
CA ARG A 439 54.66 -23.25 -22.05
C ARG A 439 55.43 -22.21 -21.23
N ALA A 440 56.50 -21.62 -21.78
CA ALA A 440 57.30 -20.62 -21.06
C ALA A 440 56.61 -19.25 -21.05
N GLU A 441 55.92 -18.91 -22.14
CA GLU A 441 55.13 -17.68 -22.25
C GLU A 441 53.85 -17.76 -21.42
N ALA A 442 53.15 -18.90 -21.48
CA ALA A 442 51.96 -19.15 -20.66
C ALA A 442 52.25 -19.06 -19.16
N ALA A 443 53.39 -19.60 -18.70
CA ALA A 443 53.82 -19.51 -17.31
C ALA A 443 54.09 -18.05 -16.89
N ARG A 444 54.71 -17.24 -17.76
CA ARG A 444 54.93 -15.81 -17.52
C ARG A 444 53.62 -15.04 -17.42
N ARG A 445 52.65 -15.31 -18.31
CA ARG A 445 51.33 -14.66 -18.30
C ARG A 445 50.50 -15.02 -17.07
N LEU A 446 50.59 -16.26 -16.60
CA LEU A 446 49.96 -16.72 -15.36
C LEU A 446 50.74 -16.34 -14.09
N ASN A 447 51.88 -15.66 -14.24
CA ASN A 447 52.77 -15.25 -13.15
C ASN A 447 53.21 -16.41 -12.22
N ILE A 448 53.47 -17.57 -12.81
CA ILE A 448 53.96 -18.76 -12.09
C ILE A 448 55.27 -19.26 -12.71
N SER A 449 56.07 -19.99 -11.93
CA SER A 449 57.29 -20.58 -12.47
C SER A 449 56.98 -21.66 -13.49
N ARG A 450 57.82 -21.77 -14.53
CA ARG A 450 57.69 -22.82 -15.57
C ARG A 450 57.63 -24.23 -14.96
N ALA A 451 58.41 -24.48 -13.91
CA ALA A 451 58.40 -25.76 -13.20
C ALA A 451 57.07 -26.03 -12.47
N ARG A 452 56.42 -25.00 -11.93
CA ARG A 452 55.10 -25.11 -11.29
C ARG A 452 53.99 -25.35 -12.33
N LEU A 453 54.06 -24.70 -13.48
CA LEU A 453 53.13 -24.93 -14.59
C LEU A 453 53.24 -26.37 -15.13
N LEU A 454 54.46 -26.89 -15.34
CA LEU A 454 54.67 -28.25 -15.83
C LEU A 454 54.13 -29.31 -14.86
N ARG A 455 54.39 -29.17 -13.55
CA ARG A 455 53.83 -30.08 -12.54
C ARG A 455 52.31 -30.10 -12.51
N LYS A 456 51.68 -28.94 -12.74
CA LYS A 456 50.21 -28.82 -12.79
C LYS A 456 49.65 -29.42 -14.09
N LEU A 457 50.37 -29.30 -15.20
CA LEU A 457 50.00 -29.93 -16.48
C LEU A 457 50.01 -31.46 -16.38
N ASP A 458 51.05 -32.04 -15.77
CA ASP A 458 51.17 -33.49 -15.60
C ASP A 458 50.01 -34.08 -14.76
N ILE A 459 49.51 -33.33 -13.77
CA ILE A 459 48.36 -33.72 -12.93
C ILE A 459 47.04 -33.61 -13.72
N VAL A 460 46.91 -32.62 -14.60
CA VAL A 460 45.71 -32.39 -15.42
C VAL A 460 45.62 -33.41 -16.57
N ASP A 461 46.75 -33.73 -17.21
CA ASP A 461 46.80 -34.70 -18.32
C ASP A 461 46.72 -36.15 -17.81
N GLY A 462 47.23 -36.44 -16.61
CA GLY A 462 47.19 -37.78 -15.99
C GLY A 462 45.82 -38.24 -15.51
N GLY A 463 44.89 -37.32 -15.22
CA GLY A 463 43.51 -37.64 -14.80
C GLY A 463 42.55 -38.04 -15.92
N SER A 464 43.00 -37.98 -17.19
CA SER A 464 42.15 -38.28 -18.37
C SER A 464 42.33 -39.71 -18.91
N SER A 465 43.09 -40.58 -18.22
CA SER A 465 43.47 -41.93 -18.70
C SER A 465 43.12 -43.09 -17.76
N GLU A 466 42.19 -42.92 -16.81
CA GLU A 466 41.60 -44.04 -16.04
C GLU A 466 40.12 -44.25 -16.35
#